data_AF-A0A077YWT2-F1
#
_entry.id   AF-A0A077YWT2-F1
#
_cell.length_a   1.000
_cell.length_b   1.000
_cell.length_c   1.000
_cell.angle_alpha   90.00
_cell.angle_beta   90.00
_cell.angle_gamma   90.00
#
_symmetry.space_group_name_H-M   'P 1'
#
loop_
_entity.id
_entity.type
_entity.pdbx_description
1 polymer ?
#
loop_
_entity_poly.entity_id
_entity_poly.type
_entity_poly.pdbx_seq_one_letter_code
_entity_poly.pdbx_strand_id
1 'polypeptide(L)'
;MLPVVANLFWRAVISILLRMLLAPTASGLRIAIFVPDVPEEAKNGLNQLAQQLAYRNHYVLTFRALLLPEVRYLVMHKLNMVEEIKLEVGLSQSLQESLRKIGGRSVWTLPYGSAEPVRPLLEANVEACRVILNSDLTDHLRAVSLDLAVVYSGNPCYLGIIHNLSLPFVYFDTDGLQDETLLASGIPMDPMWLPPSTRYSYPFRLGLAERIQTFADFCRSALSNWKPIFRPLRKRDATNELDDHIMALFKNDSAMGDTFRHLHSFHQIRQQAALYFANSDYLIEPAERRLSSKVVYIGGYHQELARPLFEVYIFLRIYS
;
A
#
# COMPACT_ATOMS: atom_id res chain seq x y z
N MET A 1 -19.90 48.86 41.81
CA MET A 1 -20.35 48.28 40.53
C MET A 1 -19.22 48.01 39.52
N LEU A 2 -18.05 48.66 39.63
CA LEU A 2 -16.89 48.43 38.74
C LEU A 2 -16.26 47.01 38.71
N PRO A 3 -16.18 46.21 39.80
CA PRO A 3 -15.44 44.94 39.75
C PRO A 3 -16.19 43.80 39.03
N VAL A 4 -17.52 43.91 38.89
CA VAL A 4 -18.34 42.87 38.24
C VAL A 4 -18.24 42.93 36.72
N VAL A 5 -18.12 44.14 36.16
CA VAL A 5 -18.01 44.36 34.70
C VAL A 5 -16.67 43.87 34.17
N ALA A 6 -15.58 44.09 34.90
CA ALA A 6 -14.24 43.61 34.53
C ALA A 6 -14.15 42.07 34.47
N ASN A 7 -14.82 41.38 35.39
CA ASN A 7 -14.83 39.92 35.45
C ASN A 7 -15.65 39.27 34.32
N LEU A 8 -16.76 39.92 33.90
CA LEU A 8 -17.52 39.47 32.72
C LEU A 8 -16.73 39.66 31.43
N PHE A 9 -16.03 40.79 31.30
CA PHE A 9 -15.22 41.09 30.10
C PHE A 9 -14.09 40.08 29.92
N TRP A 10 -13.37 39.74 31.00
CA TRP A 10 -12.29 38.75 30.96
C TRP A 10 -12.79 37.34 30.61
N ARG A 11 -13.97 36.93 31.12
CA ARG A 11 -14.57 35.64 30.76
C ARG A 11 -15.01 35.59 29.30
N ALA A 12 -15.55 36.68 28.77
CA ALA A 12 -15.89 36.77 27.35
C ALA A 12 -14.65 36.71 26.46
N VAL A 13 -13.58 37.43 26.82
CA VAL A 13 -12.31 37.41 26.10
C VAL A 13 -11.66 36.03 26.11
N ILE A 14 -11.62 35.33 27.26
CA ILE A 14 -11.12 33.95 27.35
C ILE A 14 -11.97 33.02 26.50
N SER A 15 -13.30 33.13 26.53
CA SER A 15 -14.19 32.26 25.76
C SER A 15 -14.07 32.49 24.25
N ILE A 16 -13.83 33.73 23.81
CA ILE A 16 -13.57 34.07 22.40
C ILE A 16 -12.19 33.56 21.98
N LEU A 17 -11.15 33.74 22.79
CA LEU A 17 -9.82 33.19 22.53
C LEU A 17 -9.83 31.66 22.46
N LEU A 18 -10.57 30.99 23.35
CA LEU A 18 -10.71 29.53 23.33
C LEU A 18 -11.49 29.07 22.08
N ARG A 19 -12.53 29.80 21.66
CA ARG A 19 -13.26 29.53 20.42
C ARG A 19 -12.44 29.81 19.16
N MET A 20 -11.53 30.78 19.20
CA MET A 20 -10.57 31.04 18.11
C MET A 20 -9.48 29.98 18.06
N LEU A 21 -9.04 29.45 19.22
CA LEU A 21 -8.10 28.32 19.30
C LEU A 21 -8.74 26.99 18.86
N LEU A 22 -10.05 26.84 19.10
CA LEU A 22 -10.85 25.66 18.73
C LEU A 22 -11.52 25.81 17.36
N ALA A 23 -11.41 26.97 16.71
CA ALA A 23 -11.81 27.11 15.33
C ALA A 23 -10.91 26.16 14.55
N PRO A 24 -11.45 25.13 13.87
CA PRO A 24 -10.63 24.25 13.08
C PRO A 24 -10.07 25.13 11.97
N THR A 25 -8.81 25.52 12.10
CA THR A 25 -8.01 25.90 10.94
C THR A 25 -7.91 24.61 10.14
N ALA A 26 -8.92 24.34 9.32
CA ALA A 26 -8.92 23.26 8.35
C ALA A 26 -7.91 23.66 7.27
N SER A 27 -6.64 23.63 7.63
CA SER A 27 -5.55 23.71 6.68
C SER A 27 -5.62 22.46 5.84
N GLY A 28 -5.77 22.64 4.53
CA GLY A 28 -5.69 21.53 3.59
C GLY A 28 -4.37 20.79 3.76
N LEU A 29 -4.45 19.50 4.05
CA LEU A 29 -3.29 18.60 4.05
C LEU A 29 -2.65 18.52 2.66
N ARG A 30 -1.34 18.25 2.64
CA ARG A 30 -0.55 17.91 1.47
C ARG A 30 -0.34 16.40 1.43
N ILE A 31 -0.99 15.74 0.48
CA ILE A 31 -1.10 14.29 0.43
C ILE A 31 -0.43 13.77 -0.84
N ALA A 32 0.49 12.80 -0.68
CA ALA A 32 1.01 12.03 -1.79
C ALA A 32 0.25 10.70 -1.91
N ILE A 33 -0.14 10.32 -3.12
CA ILE A 33 -0.79 9.04 -3.40
C ILE A 33 0.07 8.30 -4.42
N PHE A 34 0.64 7.18 -4.00
CA PHE A 34 1.38 6.29 -4.89
C PHE A 34 0.37 5.39 -5.58
N VAL A 35 0.23 5.55 -6.90
CA VAL A 35 -0.78 4.89 -7.71
C VAL A 35 -0.14 3.74 -8.47
N PRO A 36 -0.73 2.52 -8.45
CA PRO A 36 -0.24 1.43 -9.27
C PRO A 36 -0.40 1.74 -10.76
N ASP A 37 0.50 1.20 -11.58
CA ASP A 37 0.30 1.22 -13.03
C ASP A 37 -0.87 0.32 -13.44
N VAL A 38 -0.96 -0.83 -12.75
CA VAL A 38 -1.98 -1.86 -12.92
C VAL A 38 -2.26 -2.52 -11.56
N PRO A 39 -3.47 -3.05 -11.27
CA PRO A 39 -4.65 -3.14 -12.14
C PRO A 39 -5.39 -1.80 -12.32
N GLU A 40 -6.21 -1.68 -13.39
CA GLU A 40 -6.90 -0.44 -13.77
C GLU A 40 -7.88 0.00 -12.69
N GLU A 41 -8.50 -0.97 -12.02
CA GLU A 41 -9.48 -0.77 -10.96
C GLU A 41 -8.83 -0.08 -9.76
N ALA A 42 -7.66 -0.56 -9.32
CA ALA A 42 -6.89 0.05 -8.24
C ALA A 42 -6.41 1.46 -8.62
N LYS A 43 -5.92 1.62 -9.86
CA LYS A 43 -5.49 2.91 -10.40
C LYS A 43 -6.64 3.92 -10.40
N ASN A 44 -7.78 3.54 -10.97
CA ASN A 44 -8.97 4.40 -11.06
C ASN A 44 -9.48 4.77 -9.68
N GLY A 45 -9.42 3.84 -8.74
CA GLY A 45 -9.82 4.10 -7.38
C GLY A 45 -8.98 5.12 -6.65
N LEU A 46 -7.67 4.94 -6.67
CA LEU A 46 -6.76 5.90 -6.06
C LEU A 46 -6.83 7.27 -6.75
N ASN A 47 -7.06 7.31 -8.07
CA ASN A 47 -7.30 8.55 -8.79
C ASN A 47 -8.62 9.23 -8.37
N GLN A 48 -9.69 8.47 -8.15
CA GLN A 48 -10.95 9.02 -7.63
C GLN A 48 -10.77 9.56 -6.20
N LEU A 49 -10.06 8.82 -5.33
CA LEU A 49 -9.70 9.30 -4.01
C LEU A 49 -8.91 10.62 -4.08
N ALA A 50 -7.93 10.69 -4.99
CA ALA A 50 -7.14 11.89 -5.21
C ALA A 50 -8.02 13.09 -5.58
N GLN A 51 -8.96 12.92 -6.52
CA GLN A 51 -9.90 13.98 -6.90
C GLN A 51 -10.80 14.40 -5.73
N GLN A 52 -11.30 13.44 -4.94
CA GLN A 52 -12.18 13.73 -3.81
C GLN A 52 -11.48 14.50 -2.69
N LEU A 53 -10.20 14.22 -2.46
CA LEU A 53 -9.36 14.97 -1.53
C LEU A 53 -9.06 16.36 -2.07
N ALA A 54 -8.69 16.49 -3.34
CA ALA A 54 -8.42 17.77 -3.97
C ALA A 54 -9.66 18.69 -3.96
N TYR A 55 -10.84 18.13 -4.23
CA TYR A 55 -12.12 18.84 -4.14
C TYR A 55 -12.42 19.38 -2.74
N ARG A 56 -11.82 18.79 -1.70
CA ARG A 56 -11.94 19.22 -0.30
C ARG A 56 -10.80 20.14 0.13
N ASN A 57 -10.13 20.80 -0.82
CA ASN A 57 -9.02 21.74 -0.62
C ASN A 57 -7.76 21.11 -0.03
N HIS A 58 -7.56 19.80 -0.19
CA HIS A 58 -6.24 19.20 0.06
C HIS A 58 -5.36 19.39 -1.17
N TYR A 59 -4.07 19.65 -0.96
CA TYR A 59 -3.10 19.52 -2.05
C TYR A 59 -2.81 18.04 -2.24
N VAL A 60 -2.99 17.54 -3.46
CA VAL A 60 -2.81 16.12 -3.76
C VAL A 60 -1.82 15.96 -4.89
N LEU A 61 -0.80 15.14 -4.66
CA LEU A 61 0.18 14.70 -5.64
C LEU A 61 0.00 13.20 -5.86
N THR A 62 -0.17 12.78 -7.10
CA THR A 62 -0.16 11.35 -7.47
C THR A 62 1.14 11.00 -8.16
N PHE A 63 1.80 9.94 -7.72
CA PHE A 63 3.00 9.41 -8.36
C PHE A 63 2.73 8.03 -8.96
N ARG A 64 3.21 7.81 -10.20
CA ARG A 64 3.15 6.51 -10.87
C ARG A 64 4.43 6.26 -11.66
N ALA A 65 4.99 5.05 -11.50
CA ALA A 65 6.01 4.53 -12.39
C ALA A 65 5.35 3.70 -13.49
N LEU A 66 5.52 4.12 -14.75
CA LEU A 66 4.95 3.45 -15.91
C LEU A 66 5.88 2.31 -16.33
N LEU A 67 5.43 1.07 -16.11
CA LEU A 67 6.20 -0.11 -16.50
C LEU A 67 6.14 -0.31 -18.01
N LEU A 68 5.00 0.03 -18.60
CA LEU A 68 4.79 -0.01 -20.05
C LEU A 68 4.38 1.37 -20.56
N PRO A 69 4.73 1.71 -21.80
CA PRO A 69 4.35 3.00 -22.39
C PRO A 69 2.83 3.20 -22.35
N GLU A 70 2.39 4.36 -21.88
CA GLU A 70 0.96 4.69 -21.78
C GLU A 70 0.35 4.81 -23.18
N VAL A 71 -0.72 4.07 -23.44
CA VAL A 71 -1.47 4.18 -24.69
C VAL A 71 -2.27 5.48 -24.65
N ARG A 72 -1.97 6.41 -25.56
CA ARG A 72 -2.65 7.70 -25.65
C ARG A 72 -4.09 7.51 -26.12
N TYR A 73 -5.05 7.52 -25.19
CA TYR A 73 -6.46 7.60 -25.55
C TYR A 73 -6.83 9.03 -25.97
N LEU A 74 -7.74 9.16 -26.93
CA LEU A 74 -8.21 10.46 -27.47
C LEU A 74 -8.89 11.34 -26.41
N VAL A 75 -9.41 10.74 -25.34
CA VAL A 75 -10.06 11.44 -24.23
C VAL A 75 -9.49 10.88 -22.93
N MET A 76 -8.62 11.65 -22.28
CA MET A 76 -8.17 11.35 -20.92
C MET A 76 -8.87 12.30 -19.95
N HIS A 77 -9.49 11.76 -18.90
CA HIS A 77 -9.94 12.58 -17.77
C HIS A 77 -8.70 13.14 -17.07
N LYS A 78 -8.35 14.40 -17.37
CA LYS A 78 -7.30 15.09 -16.63
C LYS A 78 -7.72 15.29 -15.19
N LEU A 79 -6.85 14.92 -14.27
CA LEU A 79 -6.98 15.22 -12.85
C LEU A 79 -6.70 16.72 -12.61
N ASN A 80 -7.60 17.61 -13.03
CA ASN A 80 -7.34 19.06 -13.08
C ASN A 80 -6.97 19.70 -11.74
N MET A 81 -7.24 19.03 -10.62
CA MET A 81 -6.96 19.52 -9.25
C MET A 81 -5.86 18.72 -8.54
N VAL A 82 -5.22 17.76 -9.23
CA VAL A 82 -4.19 16.88 -8.67
C VAL A 82 -2.92 17.05 -9.48
N GLU A 83 -1.79 17.23 -8.79
CA GLU A 83 -0.49 17.20 -9.44
C GLU A 83 -0.14 15.75 -9.80
N GLU A 84 0.05 15.44 -11.08
CA GLU A 84 0.39 14.09 -11.51
C GLU A 84 1.87 14.03 -11.93
N ILE A 85 2.63 13.17 -11.25
CA ILE A 85 4.01 12.83 -11.60
C ILE A 85 4.03 11.42 -12.19
N LYS A 86 4.47 11.33 -13.44
CA LYS A 86 4.68 10.06 -14.14
C LYS A 86 6.15 9.89 -14.44
N LEU A 87 6.67 8.70 -14.13
CA LEU A 87 8.03 8.32 -14.48
C LEU A 87 7.98 7.13 -15.43
N GLU A 88 8.40 7.34 -16.68
CA GLU A 88 8.59 6.24 -17.62
C GLU A 88 9.87 5.47 -17.26
N VAL A 89 9.74 4.18 -16.96
CA VAL A 89 10.88 3.36 -16.52
C VAL A 89 11.81 3.01 -17.69
N GLY A 90 11.26 2.89 -18.91
CA GLY A 90 12.06 2.54 -20.09
C GLY A 90 12.55 1.09 -20.08
N LEU A 91 11.70 0.13 -19.71
CA LEU A 91 12.06 -1.30 -19.66
C LEU A 91 12.56 -1.83 -21.01
N SER A 92 13.43 -2.86 -20.98
CA SER A 92 13.91 -3.53 -22.19
C SER A 92 12.76 -4.14 -23.01
N GLN A 93 12.92 -4.19 -24.33
CA GLN A 93 11.86 -4.68 -25.23
C GLN A 93 11.42 -6.11 -24.89
N SER A 94 12.36 -7.00 -24.52
CA SER A 94 12.05 -8.38 -24.12
C SER A 94 11.21 -8.45 -22.85
N LEU A 95 11.48 -7.58 -21.88
CA LEU A 95 10.72 -7.50 -20.64
C LEU A 95 9.33 -6.93 -20.90
N GLN A 96 9.23 -5.89 -21.73
CA GLN A 96 7.93 -5.34 -22.13
C GLN A 96 7.04 -6.38 -22.81
N GLU A 97 7.59 -7.17 -23.73
CA GLU A 97 6.87 -8.25 -24.40
C GLU A 97 6.43 -9.34 -23.42
N SER A 98 7.27 -9.67 -22.44
CA SER A 98 6.95 -10.64 -21.40
C SER A 98 5.81 -10.17 -20.51
N LEU A 99 5.81 -8.89 -20.10
CA LEU A 99 4.73 -8.27 -19.34
C LEU A 99 3.40 -8.25 -20.10
N ARG A 100 3.42 -7.94 -21.41
CA ARG A 100 2.21 -7.98 -22.24
C ARG A 100 1.64 -9.40 -22.37
N LYS A 101 2.49 -10.42 -22.54
CA LYS A 101 2.06 -11.84 -22.60
C LYS A 101 1.47 -12.32 -21.29
N ILE A 102 2.06 -11.87 -20.18
CA ILE A 102 1.55 -12.03 -18.85
C ILE A 102 0.11 -11.50 -18.86
N GLY A 103 -0.11 -10.20 -19.14
CA GLY A 103 -1.43 -9.51 -19.11
C GLY A 103 -2.63 -10.15 -19.81
N GLY A 104 -2.45 -11.19 -20.62
CA GLY A 104 -3.51 -12.00 -21.22
C GLY A 104 -3.89 -13.28 -20.45
N ARG A 105 -3.33 -13.54 -19.26
CA ARG A 105 -3.57 -14.77 -18.47
C ARG A 105 -4.15 -14.47 -17.09
N SER A 106 -5.22 -15.18 -16.74
CA SER A 106 -5.77 -15.16 -15.39
C SER A 106 -4.83 -15.89 -14.42
N VAL A 107 -4.17 -15.13 -13.57
CA VAL A 107 -3.12 -15.60 -12.64
C VAL A 107 -3.65 -16.56 -11.59
N TRP A 108 -4.95 -16.50 -11.33
CA TRP A 108 -5.68 -17.41 -10.45
C TRP A 108 -5.57 -18.87 -10.87
N THR A 109 -5.21 -19.15 -12.12
CA THR A 109 -4.99 -20.52 -12.59
C THR A 109 -3.60 -21.06 -12.24
N LEU A 110 -2.70 -20.22 -11.73
CA LEU A 110 -1.31 -20.60 -11.45
C LEU A 110 -1.14 -21.13 -10.02
N PRO A 111 -0.16 -22.02 -9.79
CA PRO A 111 0.12 -22.51 -8.46
C PRO A 111 0.57 -21.36 -7.54
N TYR A 112 -0.18 -21.12 -6.45
CA TYR A 112 0.24 -20.26 -5.33
C TYR A 112 1.73 -20.42 -5.00
N GLY A 113 2.45 -19.28 -4.97
CA GLY A 113 3.89 -19.22 -4.68
C GLY A 113 4.81 -19.52 -5.87
N SER A 114 4.30 -19.87 -7.06
CA SER A 114 5.14 -20.08 -8.24
C SER A 114 5.76 -18.77 -8.74
N ALA A 115 7.03 -18.53 -8.49
CA ALA A 115 7.68 -17.30 -8.96
C ALA A 115 7.84 -17.21 -10.48
N GLU A 116 7.95 -18.34 -11.18
CA GLU A 116 8.23 -18.38 -12.62
C GLU A 116 7.30 -17.54 -13.50
N PRO A 117 5.96 -17.62 -13.38
CA PRO A 117 5.05 -16.87 -14.26
C PRO A 117 5.06 -15.37 -14.00
N VAL A 118 5.54 -14.95 -12.84
CA VAL A 118 5.52 -13.55 -12.38
C VAL A 118 6.93 -12.96 -12.26
N ARG A 119 7.96 -13.74 -12.59
CA ARG A 119 9.34 -13.27 -12.58
C ARG A 119 9.58 -12.04 -13.46
N PRO A 120 9.05 -11.94 -14.70
CA PRO A 120 9.21 -10.72 -15.50
C PRO A 120 8.60 -9.48 -14.82
N LEU A 121 7.52 -9.68 -14.07
CA LEU A 121 6.91 -8.59 -13.30
C LEU A 121 7.79 -8.18 -12.10
N LEU A 122 8.37 -9.16 -11.42
CA LEU A 122 9.26 -8.93 -10.29
C LEU A 122 10.50 -8.15 -10.76
N GLU A 123 11.10 -8.58 -11.87
CA GLU A 123 12.21 -7.89 -12.55
C GLU A 123 11.82 -6.47 -12.96
N ALA A 124 10.63 -6.26 -13.52
CA ALA A 124 10.13 -4.95 -13.91
C ALA A 124 9.98 -4.00 -12.72
N ASN A 125 9.47 -4.47 -11.57
CA ASN A 125 9.35 -3.66 -10.37
C ASN A 125 10.70 -3.34 -9.73
N VAL A 126 11.66 -4.27 -9.77
CA VAL A 126 13.04 -4.02 -9.32
C VAL A 126 13.69 -2.94 -10.18
N GLU A 127 13.55 -3.02 -11.51
CA GLU A 127 14.10 -2.02 -12.40
C GLU A 127 13.39 -0.67 -12.27
N ALA A 128 12.06 -0.66 -12.13
CA ALA A 128 11.31 0.54 -11.82
C ALA A 128 11.82 1.21 -10.55
N CYS A 129 12.08 0.44 -9.49
CA CYS A 129 12.62 1.00 -8.26
C CYS A 129 14.03 1.58 -8.45
N ARG A 130 14.91 0.91 -9.20
CA ARG A 130 16.23 1.45 -9.54
C ARG A 130 16.12 2.79 -10.28
N VAL A 131 15.20 2.91 -11.24
CA VAL A 131 14.97 4.17 -11.97
C VAL A 131 14.41 5.25 -11.04
N ILE A 132 13.48 4.91 -10.16
CA ILE A 132 12.93 5.84 -9.16
C ILE A 132 14.01 6.35 -8.22
N LEU A 133 14.88 5.47 -7.69
CA LEU A 133 15.94 5.86 -6.76
C LEU A 133 16.98 6.78 -7.42
N ASN A 134 17.21 6.64 -8.73
CA ASN A 134 18.08 7.51 -9.50
C ASN A 134 17.38 8.76 -10.07
N SER A 135 16.09 8.95 -9.76
CA SER A 135 15.33 10.13 -10.17
C SER A 135 15.36 11.22 -9.08
N ASP A 136 14.90 12.43 -9.44
CA ASP A 136 14.72 13.55 -8.53
C ASP A 136 13.45 13.45 -7.67
N LEU A 137 12.68 12.36 -7.77
CA LEU A 137 11.41 12.19 -7.06
C LEU A 137 11.54 12.42 -5.56
N THR A 138 12.55 11.81 -4.91
CA THR A 138 12.70 11.92 -3.45
C THR A 138 12.98 13.36 -3.03
N ASP A 139 13.75 14.10 -3.82
CA ASP A 139 14.05 15.51 -3.54
C ASP A 139 12.84 16.39 -3.81
N HIS A 140 12.06 16.12 -4.86
CA HIS A 140 10.78 16.79 -5.11
C HIS A 140 9.80 16.58 -3.95
N LEU A 141 9.63 15.34 -3.49
CA LEU A 141 8.72 15.01 -2.38
C LEU A 141 9.14 15.70 -1.07
N ARG A 142 10.45 15.87 -0.82
CA ARG A 142 10.95 16.67 0.31
C ARG A 142 10.60 18.15 0.16
N ALA A 143 10.78 18.71 -1.03
CA ALA A 143 10.51 20.13 -1.30
C ALA A 143 9.03 20.48 -1.14
N VAL A 144 8.13 19.57 -1.51
CA VAL A 144 6.68 19.74 -1.38
C VAL A 144 6.22 19.77 0.09
N SER A 145 7.00 19.22 1.04
CA SER A 145 6.67 19.12 2.47
C SER A 145 5.30 18.48 2.70
N LEU A 146 5.19 17.20 2.33
CA LEU A 146 3.99 16.39 2.46
C LEU A 146 3.65 16.09 3.93
N ASP A 147 2.35 16.03 4.24
CA ASP A 147 1.83 15.68 5.57
C ASP A 147 1.51 14.18 5.69
N LEU A 148 1.12 13.55 4.59
CA LEU A 148 0.67 12.16 4.55
C LEU A 148 0.95 11.51 3.19
N ALA A 149 1.28 10.22 3.20
CA ALA A 149 1.26 9.37 2.02
C ALA A 149 0.14 8.31 2.06
N VAL A 150 -0.40 7.96 0.90
CA VAL A 150 -1.19 6.75 0.68
C VAL A 150 -0.37 5.84 -0.23
N VAL A 151 -0.02 4.65 0.26
CA VAL A 151 0.80 3.68 -0.46
C VAL A 151 0.04 2.39 -0.61
N TYR A 152 -0.15 1.94 -1.86
CA TYR A 152 -0.84 0.68 -2.12
C TYR A 152 0.00 -0.55 -1.79
N SER A 153 -0.68 -1.65 -1.50
CA SER A 153 -0.11 -2.97 -1.30
C SER A 153 0.36 -3.55 -2.62
N GLY A 154 1.65 -3.85 -2.73
CA GLY A 154 2.19 -4.56 -3.91
C GLY A 154 3.49 -4.00 -4.46
N ASN A 155 3.91 -2.81 -4.04
CA ASN A 155 5.23 -2.30 -4.40
C ASN A 155 6.00 -1.78 -3.17
N PRO A 156 6.95 -2.57 -2.64
CA PRO A 156 7.74 -2.17 -1.47
C PRO A 156 8.67 -1.00 -1.75
N CYS A 157 8.91 -0.62 -3.02
CA CYS A 157 9.75 0.54 -3.33
C CYS A 157 9.15 1.82 -2.75
N TYR A 158 7.84 2.01 -2.86
CA TYR A 158 7.15 3.17 -2.32
C TYR A 158 7.18 3.20 -0.79
N LEU A 159 7.10 2.03 -0.14
CA LEU A 159 7.32 1.90 1.30
C LEU A 159 8.73 2.34 1.70
N GLY A 160 9.74 2.03 0.89
CA GLY A 160 11.10 2.52 1.12
C GLY A 160 11.19 4.04 1.00
N ILE A 161 10.61 4.63 -0.04
CA ILE A 161 10.65 6.09 -0.24
C ILE A 161 10.01 6.83 0.94
N ILE A 162 8.79 6.45 1.34
CA ILE A 162 8.10 7.11 2.45
C ILE A 162 8.83 6.91 3.78
N HIS A 163 9.45 5.74 3.99
CA HIS A 163 10.23 5.46 5.20
C HIS A 163 11.47 6.37 5.26
N ASN A 164 12.18 6.52 4.13
CA ASN A 164 13.31 7.43 4.03
C ASN A 164 12.92 8.89 4.27
N LEU A 165 11.72 9.29 3.84
CA LEU A 165 11.17 10.62 4.06
C LEU A 165 10.61 10.83 5.49
N SER A 166 10.58 9.78 6.33
CA SER A 166 9.91 9.79 7.63
C SER A 166 8.45 10.29 7.54
N LEU A 167 7.78 9.99 6.44
CA LEU A 167 6.44 10.48 6.13
C LEU A 167 5.38 9.52 6.73
N PRO A 168 4.42 10.02 7.55
CA PRO A 168 3.29 9.22 7.98
C PRO A 168 2.52 8.69 6.78
N PHE A 169 2.03 7.46 6.85
CA PHE A 169 1.36 6.85 5.71
C PHE A 169 0.16 5.97 6.07
N VAL A 170 -0.76 5.91 5.13
CA VAL A 170 -1.85 4.94 5.07
C VAL A 170 -1.41 3.82 4.13
N TYR A 171 -1.45 2.59 4.63
CA TYR A 171 -1.23 1.40 3.82
C TYR A 171 -2.55 0.99 3.18
N PHE A 172 -2.64 1.05 1.86
CA PHE A 172 -3.85 0.73 1.11
C PHE A 172 -3.74 -0.68 0.53
N ASP A 173 -4.42 -1.64 1.13
CA ASP A 173 -4.60 -2.98 0.61
C ASP A 173 -5.64 -2.98 -0.53
N THR A 174 -5.15 -3.00 -1.77
CA THR A 174 -5.98 -2.83 -2.98
C THR A 174 -6.81 -4.06 -3.32
N ASP A 175 -6.41 -5.23 -2.84
CA ASP A 175 -6.91 -6.52 -3.34
C ASP A 175 -7.75 -7.29 -2.31
N GLY A 176 -7.96 -6.71 -1.15
CA GLY A 176 -8.76 -7.29 -0.08
C GLY A 176 -8.16 -6.98 1.29
N LEU A 177 -8.43 -7.84 2.26
CA LEU A 177 -7.72 -7.82 3.54
C LEU A 177 -6.68 -8.94 3.53
N GLN A 178 -5.47 -8.63 3.04
CA GLN A 178 -4.39 -9.59 2.85
C GLN A 178 -3.71 -9.99 4.17
N ASP A 179 -3.07 -11.17 4.18
CA ASP A 179 -2.31 -11.68 5.33
C ASP A 179 -1.22 -10.70 5.75
N GLU A 180 -0.59 -10.05 4.77
CA GLU A 180 0.41 -9.03 5.01
C GLU A 180 -0.14 -7.85 5.81
N THR A 181 -1.33 -7.36 5.45
CA THR A 181 -2.03 -6.28 6.18
C THR A 181 -2.46 -6.74 7.56
N LEU A 182 -2.93 -7.98 7.71
CA LEU A 182 -3.29 -8.54 9.00
C LEU A 182 -2.08 -8.65 9.94
N LEU A 183 -0.95 -9.14 9.41
CA LEU A 183 0.31 -9.27 10.15
C LEU A 183 0.88 -7.90 10.52
N ALA A 184 0.88 -6.96 9.57
CA ALA A 184 1.39 -5.60 9.79
C ALA A 184 0.55 -4.82 10.81
N SER A 185 -0.78 -4.97 10.77
CA SER A 185 -1.69 -4.24 11.65
C SER A 185 -1.71 -4.73 13.11
N GLY A 186 -1.02 -5.83 13.41
CA GLY A 186 -0.80 -6.33 14.77
C GLY A 186 -1.97 -7.11 15.35
N ILE A 187 -2.72 -7.82 14.50
CA ILE A 187 -3.92 -8.55 14.90
C ILE A 187 -3.53 -9.73 15.79
N PRO A 188 -4.27 -10.00 16.89
CA PRO A 188 -4.04 -11.21 17.67
C PRO A 188 -4.21 -12.46 16.80
N MET A 189 -3.21 -13.34 16.83
CA MET A 189 -3.26 -14.60 16.09
C MET A 189 -4.33 -15.51 16.70
N ASP A 190 -5.38 -15.79 15.94
CA ASP A 190 -6.40 -16.78 16.31
C ASP A 190 -6.55 -17.81 15.19
N PRO A 191 -6.36 -19.12 15.48
CA PRO A 191 -6.49 -20.19 14.49
C PRO A 191 -7.88 -20.30 13.86
N MET A 192 -8.91 -19.69 14.46
CA MET A 192 -10.26 -19.67 13.89
C MET A 192 -10.49 -18.52 12.89
N TRP A 193 -9.57 -17.55 12.83
CA TRP A 193 -9.78 -16.23 12.19
C TRP A 193 -8.89 -16.08 10.98
N LEU A 194 -8.14 -17.13 10.66
CA LEU A 194 -7.27 -17.20 9.51
C LEU A 194 -8.09 -16.88 8.26
N PRO A 195 -7.73 -15.82 7.54
CA PRO A 195 -8.20 -15.71 6.17
C PRO A 195 -7.70 -16.93 5.38
N PRO A 196 -8.43 -17.36 4.34
CA PRO A 196 -8.03 -18.52 3.58
C PRO A 196 -6.79 -18.13 2.78
N SER A 197 -5.59 -18.43 3.31
CA SER A 197 -4.36 -18.37 2.51
C SER A 197 -4.31 -19.50 1.47
N THR A 198 -5.46 -20.08 1.12
CA THR A 198 -5.56 -21.29 0.31
C THR A 198 -6.61 -21.14 -0.79
N ARG A 199 -6.07 -20.94 -1.99
CA ARG A 199 -6.46 -21.28 -3.38
C ARG A 199 -7.91 -21.71 -3.77
N TYR A 200 -8.75 -22.25 -2.89
CA TYR A 200 -9.97 -22.98 -3.32
C TYR A 200 -11.25 -22.74 -2.53
N SER A 201 -11.18 -22.08 -1.37
CA SER A 201 -12.28 -22.13 -0.42
C SER A 201 -12.29 -20.92 0.49
N TYR A 202 -13.43 -20.25 0.59
CA TYR A 202 -13.73 -19.36 1.73
C TYR A 202 -13.46 -20.09 3.06
N PRO A 203 -13.13 -19.39 4.16
CA PRO A 203 -12.71 -20.04 5.41
C PRO A 203 -13.72 -21.09 5.91
N PHE A 204 -15.01 -20.88 5.63
CA PHE A 204 -16.10 -21.79 6.00
C PHE A 204 -16.12 -23.10 5.18
N ARG A 205 -15.42 -23.18 4.05
CA ARG A 205 -15.32 -24.39 3.21
C ARG A 205 -14.04 -25.20 3.45
N LEU A 206 -13.10 -24.68 4.24
CA LEU A 206 -11.86 -25.40 4.54
C LEU A 206 -12.09 -26.51 5.57
N GLY A 207 -11.57 -27.70 5.29
CA GLY A 207 -11.51 -28.80 6.25
C GLY A 207 -10.58 -28.48 7.43
N LEU A 208 -10.70 -29.22 8.53
CA LEU A 208 -9.88 -28.99 9.74
C LEU A 208 -8.37 -29.03 9.45
N ALA A 209 -7.92 -30.00 8.63
CA ALA A 209 -6.52 -30.13 8.25
C ALA A 209 -6.02 -28.93 7.42
N GLU A 210 -6.84 -28.44 6.48
CA GLU A 210 -6.51 -27.27 5.68
C GLU A 210 -6.44 -25.99 6.53
N ARG A 211 -7.35 -25.85 7.51
CA ARG A 211 -7.29 -24.75 8.49
C ARG A 211 -6.01 -24.79 9.32
N ILE A 212 -5.61 -25.96 9.83
CA ILE A 212 -4.36 -26.13 10.58
C ILE A 212 -3.14 -25.80 9.71
N GLN A 213 -3.13 -26.24 8.46
CA GLN A 213 -2.03 -25.94 7.53
C GLN A 213 -1.95 -24.44 7.21
N THR A 214 -3.09 -23.80 6.98
CA THR A 214 -3.20 -22.34 6.78
C THR A 214 -2.67 -21.61 8.01
N PHE A 215 -3.01 -22.07 9.22
CA PHE A 215 -2.51 -21.50 10.48
C PHE A 215 -0.99 -21.60 10.57
N ALA A 216 -0.46 -22.79 10.31
CA ALA A 216 0.97 -23.03 10.38
C ALA A 216 1.74 -22.17 9.36
N ASP A 217 1.19 -21.99 8.16
CA ASP A 217 1.78 -21.12 7.13
C ASP A 217 1.72 -19.65 7.54
N PHE A 218 0.59 -19.18 8.08
CA PHE A 218 0.46 -17.82 8.61
C PHE A 218 1.45 -17.56 9.75
N CYS A 219 1.53 -18.46 10.74
CA CYS A 219 2.50 -18.34 11.84
C CYS A 219 3.94 -18.38 11.35
N ARG A 220 4.26 -19.20 10.35
CA ARG A 220 5.58 -19.25 9.72
C ARG A 220 5.93 -17.90 9.08
N SER A 221 5.00 -17.30 8.33
CA SER A 221 5.17 -15.96 7.76
C SER A 221 5.37 -14.91 8.85
N ALA A 222 4.54 -14.93 9.91
CA ALA A 222 4.66 -14.02 11.05
C ALA A 222 6.04 -14.10 11.75
N LEU A 223 6.50 -15.32 12.05
CA LEU A 223 7.79 -15.55 12.71
C LEU A 223 8.96 -15.12 11.83
N SER A 224 8.90 -15.42 10.54
CA SER A 224 9.97 -15.11 9.59
C SER A 224 10.16 -13.60 9.39
N ASN A 225 9.10 -12.81 9.54
CA ASN A 225 9.13 -11.35 9.45
C ASN A 225 9.58 -10.67 10.74
N TRP A 226 9.44 -11.34 11.89
CA TRP A 226 9.76 -10.74 13.20
C TRP A 226 11.26 -10.68 13.47
N LYS A 227 11.99 -11.81 13.34
CA LYS A 227 13.42 -11.85 13.66
C LYS A 227 14.25 -12.35 12.48
N PRO A 228 15.43 -11.74 12.25
CA PRO A 228 16.35 -12.17 11.20
C PRO A 228 16.78 -13.63 11.35
N ILE A 229 16.83 -14.15 12.59
CA ILE A 229 17.18 -15.56 12.86
C ILE A 229 16.16 -16.56 12.28
N PHE A 230 14.92 -16.13 12.08
CA PHE A 230 13.85 -16.95 11.52
C PHE A 230 13.65 -16.73 10.00
N ARG A 231 14.46 -15.87 9.36
CA ARG A 231 14.44 -15.73 7.89
C ARG A 231 14.60 -17.05 7.12
N PRO A 232 15.36 -18.06 7.57
CA PRO A 232 15.41 -19.35 6.89
C PRO A 232 14.07 -20.10 6.85
N LEU A 233 13.14 -19.78 7.75
CA LEU A 233 11.77 -20.33 7.75
C LEU A 233 10.87 -19.63 6.74
N ARG A 234 11.29 -18.50 6.16
CA ARG A 234 10.53 -17.75 5.17
C ARG A 234 10.41 -18.60 3.92
N LYS A 235 9.17 -18.82 3.43
CA LYS A 235 8.99 -19.45 2.12
C LYS A 235 9.63 -18.55 1.08
N ARG A 236 10.46 -19.15 0.22
CA ARG A 236 11.02 -18.46 -0.94
C ARG A 236 9.94 -18.39 -2.00
N ASP A 237 9.05 -17.42 -1.84
CA ASP A 237 8.07 -17.05 -2.85
C ASP A 237 8.46 -15.71 -3.48
N ALA A 238 7.75 -15.39 -4.55
CA ALA A 238 8.01 -14.20 -5.33
C ALA A 238 7.86 -12.90 -4.53
N THR A 239 6.95 -12.82 -3.55
CA THR A 239 6.71 -11.58 -2.79
C THR A 239 7.90 -11.30 -1.88
N ASN A 240 8.36 -12.35 -1.20
CA ASN A 240 9.54 -12.31 -0.37
C ASN A 240 10.80 -11.97 -1.18
N GLU A 241 10.93 -12.54 -2.38
CA GLU A 241 12.03 -12.24 -3.29
C GLU A 241 12.01 -10.76 -3.75
N LEU A 242 10.83 -10.21 -4.08
CA LEU A 242 10.69 -8.79 -4.40
C LEU A 242 11.10 -7.90 -3.23
N ASP A 243 10.58 -8.17 -2.03
CA ASP A 243 10.93 -7.43 -0.82
C ASP A 243 12.45 -7.44 -0.57
N ASP A 244 13.12 -8.59 -0.74
CA ASP A 244 14.57 -8.72 -0.54
C ASP A 244 15.37 -7.94 -1.59
N HIS A 245 14.99 -8.05 -2.88
CA HIS A 245 15.68 -7.32 -3.95
C HIS A 245 15.53 -5.81 -3.80
N ILE A 246 14.33 -5.33 -3.51
CA ILE A 246 14.08 -3.90 -3.28
C ILE A 246 14.80 -3.43 -2.03
N MET A 247 14.79 -4.21 -0.94
CA MET A 247 15.49 -3.84 0.29
C MET A 247 17.00 -3.73 0.05
N ALA A 248 17.57 -4.60 -0.79
CA ALA A 248 18.97 -4.52 -1.17
C ALA A 248 19.28 -3.23 -1.96
N LEU A 249 18.39 -2.77 -2.84
CA LEU A 249 18.56 -1.48 -3.54
C LEU A 249 18.67 -0.32 -2.54
N PHE A 250 17.74 -0.22 -1.58
CA PHE A 250 17.77 0.84 -0.56
C PHE A 250 19.00 0.77 0.34
N LYS A 251 19.43 -0.43 0.76
CA LYS A 251 20.62 -0.59 1.60
C LYS A 251 21.92 -0.21 0.91
N ASN A 252 21.99 -0.43 -0.39
CA ASN A 252 23.18 -0.14 -1.20
C ASN A 252 23.17 1.30 -1.75
N ASP A 253 22.08 2.02 -1.60
CA ASP A 253 21.97 3.42 -2.00
C ASP A 253 22.84 4.31 -1.09
N SER A 254 23.62 5.22 -1.68
CA SER A 254 24.55 6.06 -0.94
C SER A 254 23.86 7.16 -0.13
N ALA A 255 22.68 7.60 -0.54
CA ALA A 255 21.92 8.65 0.15
C ALA A 255 20.98 8.09 1.23
N MET A 256 20.50 6.85 1.05
CA MET A 256 19.48 6.25 1.92
C MET A 256 19.97 5.07 2.77
N GLY A 257 21.10 4.45 2.43
CA GLY A 257 21.54 3.17 2.99
C GLY A 257 21.62 3.13 4.52
N ASP A 258 21.97 4.25 5.16
CA ASP A 258 22.04 4.36 6.62
C ASP A 258 20.67 4.18 7.29
N THR A 259 19.61 4.75 6.72
CA THR A 259 18.23 4.60 7.20
C THR A 259 17.79 3.13 7.17
N PHE A 260 18.27 2.35 6.19
CA PHE A 260 17.87 0.96 5.99
C PHE A 260 18.81 -0.07 6.62
N ARG A 261 19.95 0.36 7.17
CA ARG A 261 21.00 -0.54 7.66
C ARG A 261 20.47 -1.58 8.66
N HIS A 262 19.58 -1.17 9.56
CA HIS A 262 19.00 -1.99 10.61
C HIS A 262 17.66 -2.65 10.24
N LEU A 263 17.09 -2.33 9.08
CA LEU A 263 15.86 -2.97 8.62
C LEU A 263 16.17 -4.35 8.04
N HIS A 264 15.35 -5.34 8.42
CA HIS A 264 15.45 -6.72 7.94
C HIS A 264 14.26 -7.12 7.08
N SER A 265 13.17 -6.36 7.05
CA SER A 265 12.02 -6.65 6.21
C SER A 265 11.20 -5.39 6.02
N PHE A 266 10.58 -5.23 4.83
CA PHE A 266 9.57 -4.21 4.61
C PHE A 266 8.37 -4.38 5.53
N HIS A 267 8.14 -5.57 6.09
CA HIS A 267 7.15 -5.78 7.14
C HIS A 267 7.32 -4.82 8.32
N GLN A 268 8.56 -4.50 8.72
CA GLN A 268 8.81 -3.55 9.80
C GLN A 268 8.37 -2.13 9.42
N ILE A 269 8.48 -1.75 8.15
CA ILE A 269 7.95 -0.48 7.65
C ILE A 269 6.42 -0.52 7.62
N ARG A 270 5.82 -1.60 7.10
CA ARG A 270 4.35 -1.78 7.06
C ARG A 270 3.70 -1.64 8.44
N GLN A 271 4.35 -2.13 9.50
CA GLN A 271 3.87 -1.98 10.89
C GLN A 271 3.81 -0.53 11.38
N GLN A 272 4.52 0.40 10.73
CA GLN A 272 4.53 1.82 11.05
C GLN A 272 3.34 2.58 10.44
N ALA A 273 2.49 1.93 9.64
CA ALA A 273 1.34 2.58 9.05
C ALA A 273 0.42 3.19 10.13
N ALA A 274 -0.07 4.39 9.84
CA ALA A 274 -1.03 5.08 10.68
C ALA A 274 -2.39 4.37 10.62
N LEU A 275 -2.80 4.00 9.41
CA LEU A 275 -4.04 3.28 9.11
C LEU A 275 -3.79 2.26 8.01
N TYR A 276 -4.61 1.21 8.00
CA TYR A 276 -4.66 0.21 6.96
C TYR A 276 -6.02 0.29 6.28
N PHE A 277 -6.02 0.76 5.05
CA PHE A 277 -7.20 0.84 4.21
C PHE A 277 -7.33 -0.47 3.47
N ALA A 278 -8.33 -1.27 3.80
CA ALA A 278 -8.57 -2.55 3.13
C ALA A 278 -9.72 -2.40 2.15
N ASN A 279 -9.46 -2.68 0.87
CA ASN A 279 -10.49 -2.77 -0.16
C ASN A 279 -11.27 -4.08 0.01
N SER A 280 -12.00 -4.19 1.12
CA SER A 280 -12.89 -5.30 1.47
C SER A 280 -14.07 -4.76 2.28
N ASP A 281 -14.99 -5.64 2.65
CA ASP A 281 -16.21 -5.30 3.39
C ASP A 281 -16.50 -6.34 4.48
N TYR A 282 -17.18 -5.92 5.55
CA TYR A 282 -17.63 -6.76 6.66
C TYR A 282 -18.62 -7.87 6.22
N LEU A 283 -19.24 -7.74 5.04
CA LEU A 283 -20.09 -8.78 4.47
C LEU A 283 -19.28 -9.94 3.84
N ILE A 284 -18.02 -9.67 3.46
CA ILE A 284 -17.15 -10.60 2.73
C ILE A 284 -16.09 -11.16 3.67
N GLU A 285 -15.52 -10.31 4.51
CA GLU A 285 -14.65 -10.74 5.60
C GLU A 285 -15.48 -11.37 6.72
N PRO A 286 -14.95 -12.38 7.44
CA PRO A 286 -15.67 -12.96 8.55
C PRO A 286 -16.03 -11.87 9.56
N ALA A 287 -17.32 -11.57 9.75
CA ALA A 287 -17.81 -10.57 10.71
C ALA A 287 -17.37 -10.87 12.15
N GLU A 288 -17.04 -12.14 12.38
CA GLU A 288 -16.20 -12.68 13.45
C GLU A 288 -15.09 -11.70 13.85
N ARG A 289 -14.33 -11.30 12.81
CA ARG A 289 -12.91 -10.95 12.88
C ARG A 289 -12.61 -9.67 13.68
N ARG A 290 -11.70 -9.81 14.64
CA ARG A 290 -11.28 -8.81 15.62
C ARG A 290 -10.08 -8.18 14.97
N LEU A 291 -10.36 -7.12 14.23
CA LEU A 291 -9.32 -6.39 13.54
C LEU A 291 -8.65 -5.42 14.50
N SER A 292 -7.43 -5.05 14.16
CA SER A 292 -6.81 -3.87 14.73
C SER A 292 -7.70 -2.66 14.47
N SER A 293 -7.82 -1.75 15.44
CA SER A 293 -8.58 -0.50 15.27
C SER A 293 -8.00 0.42 14.19
N LYS A 294 -6.81 0.09 13.67
CA LYS A 294 -6.19 0.77 12.53
C LYS A 294 -6.70 0.30 11.16
N VAL A 295 -7.37 -0.85 11.09
CA VAL A 295 -7.90 -1.39 9.84
C VAL A 295 -9.26 -0.75 9.55
N VAL A 296 -9.37 -0.12 8.38
CA VAL A 296 -10.59 0.53 7.90
C VAL A 296 -10.99 -0.13 6.59
N TYR A 297 -12.18 -0.72 6.57
CA TYR A 297 -12.78 -1.17 5.33
C TYR A 297 -13.24 0.03 4.51
N ILE A 298 -12.75 0.09 3.28
CA ILE A 298 -13.11 1.12 2.30
C ILE A 298 -13.82 0.50 1.10
N GLY A 299 -14.51 -0.63 1.33
CA GLY A 299 -15.21 -1.43 0.32
C GLY A 299 -15.89 -0.57 -0.76
N GLY A 300 -15.69 -0.95 -2.02
CA GLY A 300 -16.20 -0.16 -3.14
C GLY A 300 -15.45 -0.33 -4.46
N TYR A 301 -14.25 -0.90 -4.46
CA TYR A 301 -13.60 -1.32 -5.71
C TYR A 301 -13.97 -2.76 -5.99
N HIS A 302 -14.92 -2.95 -6.92
CA HIS A 302 -15.45 -4.23 -7.42
C HIS A 302 -14.62 -5.46 -7.01
N GLN A 303 -14.90 -5.99 -5.82
CA GLN A 303 -14.47 -7.33 -5.44
C GLN A 303 -15.37 -8.31 -6.19
N GLU A 304 -15.03 -8.61 -7.45
CA GLU A 304 -15.71 -9.70 -8.14
C GLU A 304 -15.47 -11.03 -7.40
N LEU A 305 -14.35 -11.18 -6.65
CA LEU A 305 -14.04 -12.30 -5.76
C LEU A 305 -12.98 -11.88 -4.71
N ALA A 306 -13.10 -12.34 -3.46
CA ALA A 306 -12.03 -12.27 -2.46
C ALA A 306 -10.84 -13.13 -2.94
N ARG A 307 -9.62 -12.56 -2.96
CA ARG A 307 -8.44 -13.18 -3.59
C ARG A 307 -7.41 -13.61 -2.52
N PRO A 308 -6.81 -14.81 -2.63
CA PRO A 308 -5.91 -15.35 -1.60
C PRO A 308 -4.55 -14.61 -1.52
N LEU A 309 -3.89 -14.76 -0.37
CA LEU A 309 -3.39 -13.66 0.48
C LEU A 309 -1.90 -13.30 0.39
N PHE A 310 -1.22 -13.65 -0.69
CA PHE A 310 0.14 -13.14 -0.92
C PHE A 310 0.33 -12.88 -2.40
N GLU A 311 0.49 -11.62 -2.76
CA GLU A 311 0.48 -11.19 -4.15
C GLU A 311 1.87 -10.93 -4.71
N VAL A 312 2.17 -11.68 -5.76
CA VAL A 312 2.93 -11.19 -6.93
C VAL A 312 2.06 -11.34 -8.19
N TYR A 313 0.75 -11.55 -8.02
CA TYR A 313 -0.04 -12.28 -8.99
C TYR A 313 -1.20 -11.46 -9.59
N ILE A 314 -1.15 -10.12 -9.64
CA ILE A 314 -2.17 -9.34 -10.39
C ILE A 314 -1.62 -8.10 -11.12
N PHE A 315 -0.56 -8.24 -11.92
CA PHE A 315 -0.28 -7.23 -12.97
C PHE A 315 -0.89 -7.60 -14.32
N LEU A 316 -1.92 -8.43 -14.28
CA LEU A 316 -2.13 -9.46 -15.29
C LEU A 316 -3.44 -9.31 -16.07
N ARG A 317 -4.12 -8.17 -15.95
CA ARG A 317 -5.44 -7.94 -16.58
C ARG A 317 -5.50 -6.83 -17.63
N ILE A 318 -4.39 -6.21 -18.07
CA ILE A 318 -4.47 -4.97 -18.89
C ILE A 318 -3.64 -4.95 -20.20
N TYR A 319 -3.39 -6.08 -20.86
CA TYR A 319 -2.85 -6.03 -22.23
C TYR A 319 -3.59 -6.90 -23.25
N SER A 320 -4.84 -7.26 -22.95
CA SER A 320 -5.77 -7.88 -23.90
C SER A 320 -6.72 -6.85 -24.50
#